data_AF-A0AAV0ZFB8-F1
#
_entry.id   AF-A0AAV0ZFB8-F1
#
_cell.length_a   1.000
_cell.length_b   1.000
_cell.length_c   1.000
_cell.angle_alpha   90.00
_cell.angle_beta   90.00
_cell.angle_gamma   90.00
#
_symmetry.space_group_name_H-M   'P 1'
#
loop_
_entity.id
_entity.type
_entity.pdbx_description
1 polymer ?
#
loop_
_entity_poly.entity_id
_entity_poly.type
_entity_poly.pdbx_seq_one_letter_code
_entity_poly.pdbx_strand_id
1 'polypeptide(L)'
;MLVQKSRVKWLKEGDSNSGFFHKVMKERRSHNHIGLIVTEGGLLDSVSEIKEEVQNHFSNKFIDWEKDRLPLEGIDFKSTSMEDSLSLESPFQEEEIKEAI
;
A
#
# COMPACT_ATOMS: atom_id res chain seq x y z
N MET A 1 27.96 -0.29 -1.87
CA MET A 1 28.34 0.50 -3.09
C MET A 1 27.20 0.69 -4.11
N LEU A 2 26.27 -0.26 -4.31
CA LEU A 2 25.21 -0.13 -5.34
C LEU A 2 24.13 0.93 -5.02
N VAL A 3 23.69 1.03 -3.76
CA VAL A 3 22.66 1.98 -3.31
C VAL A 3 23.10 3.45 -3.46
N GLN A 4 24.40 3.72 -3.35
CA GLN A 4 24.95 5.07 -3.49
C GLN A 4 24.97 5.49 -4.97
N LYS A 5 25.33 4.58 -5.89
CA LYS A 5 25.34 4.84 -7.34
C LYS A 5 23.92 5.01 -7.90
N SER A 6 22.93 4.28 -7.40
CA SER A 6 21.54 4.44 -7.84
C SER A 6 20.93 5.77 -7.41
N ARG A 7 21.23 6.25 -6.19
CA ARG A 7 20.84 7.59 -5.72
C ARG A 7 21.45 8.72 -6.56
N VAL A 8 22.73 8.61 -6.93
CA VAL A 8 23.39 9.59 -7.81
C VAL A 8 22.76 9.59 -9.22
N LYS A 9 22.43 8.41 -9.75
CA LYS A 9 21.76 8.29 -11.05
C LYS A 9 20.33 8.83 -11.01
N TRP A 10 19.58 8.55 -9.93
CA TRP A 10 18.24 9.10 -9.69
C TRP A 10 18.25 10.62 -9.59
N LEU A 11 19.19 11.21 -8.83
CA LEU A 11 19.36 12.66 -8.75
C LEU A 11 19.69 13.30 -10.11
N LYS A 12 20.41 12.58 -10.99
CA LYS A 12 20.79 13.08 -12.32
C LYS A 12 19.68 12.93 -13.37
N GLU A 13 18.94 11.83 -13.36
CA GLU A 13 17.97 11.47 -14.40
C GLU A 13 16.51 11.75 -13.97
N GLY A 14 16.27 12.01 -12.69
CA GLY A 14 14.94 12.28 -12.13
C GLY A 14 13.91 11.22 -12.51
N ASP A 15 12.71 11.69 -12.87
CA ASP A 15 11.58 10.84 -13.29
C ASP A 15 11.80 10.10 -14.61
N SER A 16 12.84 10.44 -15.37
CA SER A 16 13.20 9.73 -16.61
C SER A 16 13.96 8.43 -16.37
N ASN A 17 14.28 8.09 -15.11
CA ASN A 17 15.05 6.88 -14.76
C ASN A 17 14.19 5.59 -14.76
N SER A 18 13.60 5.27 -15.90
CA SER A 18 12.81 4.05 -16.13
C SER A 18 13.64 2.77 -15.91
N GLY A 19 14.93 2.79 -16.24
CA GLY A 19 15.83 1.64 -16.10
C GLY A 19 16.07 1.22 -14.64
N PHE A 20 16.29 2.17 -13.73
CA PHE A 20 16.40 1.87 -12.30
C PHE A 20 15.08 1.35 -11.74
N PHE A 21 13.97 2.00 -12.08
CA PHE A 21 12.64 1.61 -11.65
C PHE A 21 12.32 0.16 -12.06
N HIS A 22 12.55 -0.20 -13.33
CA HIS A 22 12.32 -1.56 -13.80
C HIS A 22 13.21 -2.59 -13.11
N LYS A 23 14.47 -2.25 -12.81
CA LYS A 23 15.37 -3.13 -12.05
C LYS A 23 14.85 -3.38 -10.64
N VAL A 24 14.45 -2.32 -9.92
CA VAL A 24 13.85 -2.45 -8.59
C VAL A 24 12.56 -3.28 -8.64
N MET A 25 11.70 -3.05 -9.63
CA MET A 25 10.46 -3.82 -9.78
C MET A 25 10.71 -5.29 -10.13
N LYS A 26 11.78 -5.59 -10.88
CA LYS A 26 12.19 -6.98 -11.15
C LYS A 26 12.69 -7.67 -9.88
N GLU A 27 13.55 -7.00 -9.11
CA GLU A 27 14.04 -7.49 -7.82
C GLU A 27 12.88 -7.74 -6.84
N ARG A 28 11.95 -6.77 -6.71
CA ARG A 28 10.74 -6.92 -5.89
C ARG A 28 9.88 -8.09 -6.33
N ARG A 29 9.63 -8.25 -7.64
CA ARG A 29 8.87 -9.38 -8.17
C ARG A 29 9.52 -10.72 -7.86
N SER A 30 10.84 -10.80 -7.98
CA SER A 30 11.59 -12.02 -7.66
C SER A 30 11.58 -12.33 -6.17
N HIS A 31 11.71 -11.31 -5.31
CA HIS A 31 11.74 -11.48 -3.86
C HIS A 31 10.37 -11.86 -3.31
N ASN A 32 9.31 -11.26 -3.84
CA ASN A 32 7.94 -11.49 -3.40
C ASN A 32 7.26 -12.67 -4.13
N HIS A 33 8.00 -13.42 -4.95
CA HIS A 33 7.44 -14.57 -5.64
C HIS A 33 7.17 -15.70 -4.64
N ILE A 34 5.91 -16.07 -4.49
CA ILE A 34 5.48 -17.23 -3.71
C ILE A 34 5.32 -18.38 -4.70
N GLY A 35 6.30 -19.30 -4.70
CA GLY A 35 6.26 -20.50 -5.53
C GLY A 35 5.66 -21.71 -4.81
N LEU A 36 5.67 -21.72 -3.48
CA LEU A 36 5.26 -22.84 -2.64
C LEU A 36 4.64 -22.34 -1.34
N ILE A 37 3.56 -22.98 -0.89
CA ILE A 37 2.97 -22.79 0.44
C ILE A 37 2.88 -24.14 1.14
N VAL A 38 3.26 -24.19 2.42
CA VAL A 38 3.08 -25.36 3.28
C VAL A 38 1.90 -25.12 4.20
N THR A 39 0.93 -26.01 4.17
CA THR A 39 -0.27 -25.99 5.02
C THR A 39 -0.37 -27.30 5.81
N GLU A 40 -1.36 -27.40 6.71
CA GLU A 40 -1.65 -28.65 7.43
C GLU A 40 -2.06 -29.79 6.49
N GLY A 41 -2.62 -29.46 5.31
CA GLY A 41 -3.03 -30.41 4.28
C GLY A 41 -1.92 -30.84 3.33
N GLY A 42 -0.71 -30.28 3.45
CA GLY A 42 0.43 -30.62 2.61
C GLY A 42 1.06 -29.40 1.93
N LEU A 43 1.70 -29.64 0.79
CA LEU A 43 2.44 -28.64 0.03
C LEU A 43 1.64 -28.25 -1.22
N LEU A 44 1.44 -26.95 -1.40
CA LEU A 44 0.77 -26.35 -2.56
C LEU A 44 1.83 -25.71 -3.47
N ASP A 45 1.85 -26.10 -4.74
CA ASP A 45 2.79 -25.61 -5.75
C ASP A 45 2.10 -25.04 -7.00
N SER A 46 0.80 -25.30 -7.16
CA SER A 46 0.01 -24.74 -8.25
C SER A 46 -0.37 -23.28 -7.97
N VAL A 47 -0.28 -22.44 -9.00
CA VAL A 47 -0.66 -21.02 -8.93
C VAL A 47 -2.13 -20.86 -8.48
N SER A 48 -3.01 -21.76 -8.90
CA SER A 48 -4.43 -21.71 -8.52
C SER A 48 -4.62 -22.01 -7.03
N GLU A 49 -3.96 -23.05 -6.53
CA GLU A 49 -4.03 -23.47 -5.12
C GLU A 49 -3.43 -22.41 -4.20
N ILE A 50 -2.28 -21.85 -4.57
CA ILE A 50 -1.63 -20.76 -3.83
C ILE A 50 -2.55 -19.54 -3.74
N LYS A 51 -3.23 -19.18 -4.84
CA LYS A 51 -4.18 -18.05 -4.84
C LYS A 51 -5.38 -18.30 -3.93
N GLU A 52 -5.96 -19.49 -4.01
CA GLU A 52 -7.10 -19.89 -3.20
C GLU A 52 -6.74 -19.91 -1.70
N GLU A 53 -5.60 -20.51 -1.35
CA GLU A 53 -5.13 -20.56 0.03
C GLU A 53 -4.87 -19.16 0.60
N VAL A 54 -4.21 -18.29 -0.17
CA VAL A 54 -3.99 -16.88 0.23
C VAL A 54 -5.32 -16.16 0.43
N GLN A 55 -6.27 -16.33 -0.48
CA GLN A 55 -7.60 -15.74 -0.35
C GLN A 55 -8.31 -16.22 0.91
N ASN A 56 -8.36 -17.54 1.14
CA ASN A 56 -9.01 -18.14 2.29
C ASN A 56 -8.36 -17.70 3.60
N HIS A 57 -7.02 -17.71 3.67
CA HIS A 57 -6.27 -17.28 4.84
C HIS A 57 -6.64 -15.86 5.27
N PHE A 58 -6.56 -14.91 4.34
CA PHE A 58 -6.85 -13.51 4.65
C PHE A 58 -8.34 -13.25 4.83
N SER A 59 -9.21 -13.91 4.07
CA SER A 59 -10.66 -13.79 4.28
C SER A 59 -11.02 -14.20 5.69
N ASN A 60 -10.54 -15.37 6.15
CA ASN A 60 -10.79 -15.84 7.51
C ASN A 60 -10.18 -14.94 8.58
N LYS A 61 -9.00 -14.36 8.32
CA LYS A 61 -8.32 -13.45 9.25
C LYS A 61 -9.00 -12.10 9.40
N PHE A 62 -9.62 -11.59 8.34
CA PHE A 62 -10.29 -10.29 8.31
C PHE A 62 -11.81 -10.39 8.45
N ILE A 63 -12.35 -11.59 8.66
CA ILE A 63 -13.71 -11.72 9.17
C ILE A 63 -13.71 -11.14 10.59
N ASP A 64 -14.47 -10.07 10.76
CA ASP A 64 -14.69 -9.39 12.03
C ASP A 64 -15.44 -10.36 12.96
N TRP A 65 -14.70 -11.15 13.72
CA TRP A 65 -15.25 -12.08 14.71
C TRP A 65 -15.60 -11.36 16.02
N GLU A 66 -15.22 -10.08 16.14
CA GLU A 66 -15.36 -9.28 17.35
C GLU A 66 -16.82 -8.82 17.51
N LYS A 67 -17.66 -9.74 18.02
CA LYS A 67 -19.01 -9.43 18.53
C LYS A 67 -18.98 -8.47 19.72
N ASP A 68 -17.80 -8.25 20.31
CA ASP A 68 -17.57 -7.39 21.47
C ASP A 68 -17.10 -5.97 21.10
N ARG A 69 -17.28 -5.54 19.84
CA ARG A 69 -17.18 -4.11 19.53
C ARG A 69 -18.23 -3.37 20.35
N LEU A 70 -17.78 -2.65 21.37
CA LEU A 70 -18.64 -1.76 22.13
C LEU A 70 -19.39 -0.85 21.14
N PRO A 71 -20.72 -0.72 21.27
CA PRO A 71 -21.46 0.21 20.44
C PRO A 71 -20.81 1.58 20.56
N LEU A 72 -20.40 2.18 19.43
CA LEU A 72 -19.92 3.56 19.40
C LEU A 72 -21.09 4.56 19.54
N GLU A 73 -22.30 4.06 19.86
CA GLU A 73 -23.48 4.87 20.15
C GLU A 73 -23.22 5.80 21.34
N GLY A 74 -23.36 7.10 21.09
CA GLY A 74 -23.14 8.14 22.10
C GLY A 74 -21.71 8.66 22.20
N ILE A 75 -20.77 8.19 21.36
CA ILE A 75 -19.45 8.82 21.23
C ILE A 75 -19.56 10.00 20.27
N ASP A 76 -19.38 11.21 20.82
CA ASP A 76 -19.25 12.42 20.02
C ASP A 76 -17.83 12.48 19.44
N PHE A 77 -17.69 11.99 18.21
CA PHE A 77 -16.43 12.11 17.48
C PHE A 77 -16.25 13.56 17.07
N LYS A 78 -15.06 14.12 17.38
CA LYS A 78 -14.65 15.41 16.81
C LYS A 78 -14.71 15.31 15.30
N SER A 79 -15.74 15.93 14.74
CA SER A 79 -15.97 16.02 13.31
C SER A 79 -15.54 17.41 12.85
N THR A 80 -15.00 17.50 11.65
CA THR A 80 -14.73 18.80 11.02
C THR A 80 -16.04 19.54 10.82
N SER A 81 -16.02 20.86 10.95
CA SER A 81 -17.20 21.65 10.58
C SER A 81 -17.46 21.51 9.08
N MET A 82 -18.70 21.78 8.66
CA MET A 82 -19.04 21.77 7.23
C MET A 82 -18.16 22.75 6.43
N GLU A 83 -17.85 23.89 7.02
CA GLU A 83 -16.99 24.92 6.42
C GLU A 83 -15.54 24.42 6.25
N ASP A 84 -14.97 23.80 7.28
CA ASP A 84 -13.63 23.21 7.19
C ASP A 84 -13.57 22.09 6.16
N SER A 85 -14.61 21.25 6.09
CA SER A 85 -14.69 20.17 5.10
C SER A 85 -14.69 20.72 3.68
N LEU A 86 -15.50 21.75 3.41
CA LEU A 86 -15.56 22.40 2.11
C LEU A 86 -14.25 23.10 1.75
N SER A 87 -13.58 23.70 2.74
CA SER A 87 -12.27 24.31 2.53
C SER A 87 -11.21 23.27 2.17
N LEU A 88 -11.18 22.12 2.84
CA LEU A 88 -10.25 21.02 2.55
C LEU A 88 -10.46 20.38 1.18
N GLU A 89 -11.70 20.40 0.66
CA GLU A 89 -12.05 19.90 -0.66
C GLU A 89 -11.86 20.95 -1.77
N SER A 90 -11.53 22.20 -1.43
CA SER A 90 -11.39 23.26 -2.40
C SER A 90 -10.11 23.11 -3.25
N PRO A 91 -10.13 23.50 -4.53
CA PRO A 91 -8.93 23.49 -5.37
C PRO A 91 -7.88 24.48 -4.87
N PHE A 92 -6.61 24.07 -4.93
CA PHE A 92 -5.46 24.92 -4.61
C PHE A 92 -5.43 26.18 -5.48
N GLN A 93 -5.08 27.31 -4.87
CA GLN A 93 -4.88 28.58 -5.56
C GLN A 93 -3.46 28.69 -6.12
N GLU A 94 -3.27 29.47 -7.19
CA GLU A 94 -1.94 29.68 -7.78
C GLU A 94 -0.96 30.31 -6.77
N GLU A 95 -1.42 31.22 -5.94
CA GLU A 95 -0.61 31.86 -4.89
C GLU A 95 -0.15 30.85 -3.83
N GLU A 96 -1.01 29.91 -3.40
CA GLU A 96 -0.62 28.86 -2.45
C GLU A 96 0.47 27.94 -3.03
N ILE A 97 0.35 27.63 -4.33
CA ILE A 97 1.35 26.82 -5.04
C ILE A 97 2.69 27.56 -5.13
N LYS A 98 2.66 28.88 -5.35
CA LYS A 98 3.88 29.71 -5.43
C LYS A 98 4.58 29.88 -4.08
N GLU A 99 3.85 29.91 -2.97
CA GLU A 99 4.45 29.99 -1.62
C GLU A 99 5.03 28.65 -1.14
N ALA A 100 4.50 27.52 -1.63
CA ALA A 100 4.95 26.20 -1.24
C ALA A 100 6.22 25.71 -1.96
N ILE A 101 6.65 26.41 -3.02
CA ILE A 101 7.82 26.11 -3.86
C ILE A 101 8.97 27.04 -3.51
#